data_AF-A0A6I6SBG3-F1
#
_entry.id   AF-A0A6I6SBG3-F1
#
_cell.length_a   1.000
_cell.length_b   1.000
_cell.length_c   1.000
_cell.angle_alpha   90.00
_cell.angle_beta   90.00
_cell.angle_gamma   90.00
#
_symmetry.space_group_name_H-M   'P 1'
#
loop_
_entity.id
_entity.type
_entity.pdbx_description
1 polymer ?
#
loop_
_entity_poly.entity_id
_entity_poly.type
_entity_poly.pdbx_seq_one_letter_code
_entity_poly.pdbx_strand_id
1 'polypeptide(L)'
;MLTDVSDRVEGLLTAAAPALVASGAKFLTLEWMQEVADSSPRTADLVAEAAFEAGGGFGARGLPTVPAKAGCFPLDRMLLNNLLTSKRRSEQSTDSTFSIPDHILLWRMLAHEDTDLARELAELVPELAEPRQVVRARPSDLELLTGKRGGFGHTRPADVFGVARRLGCDPAGPAERRRLFGVADVTVPGSSRSAEWDVSNMTWLNKPYERHRSCATIHDLLEIGEALGVNAAQAAARLRSYGIAVVPDELPDGGPDEVDLQLLHRDGEIAEHKGKWCDEPVPPGHVAQAALRTGLSPEKVRRRLERYGLKVEPFDFPERPDQAYVNWLSRDHNGKWPWVSADGPLPPWQLVATQGWLDLPAEDVRAEYEHLGFTLPPRAACRESPDDFELLAGNWDVDWSPFRTDRVPDFHQLIEVAENLGLSLRALTNRLAAYRVRTGMVLPQRATELDRELFRYDDLLRIGSDEFDERECPWWFWLSPDDEIPFFVLVLAARDLGRRPRELAARLRSYGLRVSREDLPPNLTHRDALRLLTASEDPIPKPVDPPMPLAQLVRIARRVDLPVPDIARHLRDLSVHVGDLADTVRAALARVPSG
;
A
#
# COMPACT_ATOMS: atom_id res chain seq x y z
N MET A 1 -18.83 -5.14 30.07
CA MET A 1 -19.60 -3.94 30.46
C MET A 1 -18.96 -3.29 31.68
N LEU A 2 -17.85 -2.58 31.49
CA LEU A 2 -17.12 -1.83 32.55
C LEU A 2 -16.65 -0.45 32.04
N THR A 3 -17.22 0.02 30.92
CA THR A 3 -16.85 1.29 30.29
C THR A 3 -17.51 2.50 30.93
N ASP A 4 -18.45 2.28 31.85
CA ASP A 4 -18.97 3.33 32.72
C ASP A 4 -18.05 3.47 33.95
N VAL A 5 -16.82 3.90 33.66
CA VAL A 5 -15.93 4.44 34.70
C VAL A 5 -16.56 5.77 35.07
N SER A 6 -17.55 5.74 35.97
CA SER A 6 -18.29 6.92 36.40
C SER A 6 -17.32 8.06 36.75
N ASP A 7 -17.72 9.32 36.59
CA ASP A 7 -16.94 10.51 36.97
C ASP A 7 -16.31 10.40 38.37
N ARG A 8 -16.92 9.60 39.24
CA ARG A 8 -16.42 9.24 40.56
C ARG A 8 -15.13 8.42 40.54
N VAL A 9 -15.02 7.39 39.68
CA VAL A 9 -13.79 6.57 39.58
C VAL A 9 -12.67 7.40 38.97
N GLU A 10 -12.98 8.24 37.98
CA GLU A 10 -11.99 9.19 37.46
C GLU A 10 -11.53 10.16 38.55
N GLY A 11 -12.45 10.77 39.30
CA GLY A 11 -12.10 11.64 40.42
C GLY A 11 -11.20 10.95 41.46
N LEU A 12 -11.44 9.66 41.72
CA LEU A 12 -10.58 8.85 42.61
C LEU A 12 -9.20 8.58 41.99
N LEU A 13 -9.12 8.24 40.70
CA LEU A 13 -7.84 8.02 40.02
C LEU A 13 -7.01 9.30 39.94
N THR A 14 -7.64 10.42 39.57
CA THR A 14 -6.99 11.74 39.54
C THR A 14 -6.49 12.14 40.92
N ALA A 15 -7.28 11.91 41.98
CA ALA A 15 -6.84 12.18 43.36
C ALA A 15 -5.72 11.24 43.85
N ALA A 16 -5.68 10.00 43.35
CA ALA A 16 -4.69 9.00 43.75
C ALA A 16 -3.37 9.09 42.97
N ALA A 17 -3.38 9.61 41.74
CA ALA A 17 -2.21 9.65 40.87
C ALA A 17 -1.00 10.38 41.49
N PRO A 18 -1.16 11.55 42.16
CA PRO A 18 -0.04 12.20 42.86
C PRO A 18 0.56 11.34 43.98
N ALA A 19 -0.26 10.61 44.74
CA ALA A 19 0.21 9.72 45.81
C ALA A 19 0.98 8.52 45.23
N LEU A 20 0.51 7.97 44.11
CA LEU A 20 1.20 6.90 43.37
C LEU A 20 2.60 7.35 42.94
N VAL A 21 2.70 8.55 42.36
CA VAL A 21 3.98 9.15 41.92
C VAL A 21 4.89 9.45 43.11
N ALA A 22 4.38 10.12 44.15
CA ALA A 22 5.14 10.52 45.33
C ALA A 22 5.70 9.33 46.12
N SER A 23 5.07 8.15 46.02
CA SER A 23 5.57 6.92 46.64
C SER A 23 6.94 6.47 46.08
N GLY A 24 7.44 7.09 45.01
CA GLY A 24 8.75 6.77 44.43
C GLY A 24 8.79 5.33 43.88
N ALA A 25 7.64 4.85 43.46
CA ALA A 25 7.41 3.52 42.96
C ALA A 25 8.42 3.16 41.86
N LYS A 26 9.35 2.23 42.18
CA LYS A 26 10.30 1.66 41.21
C LYS A 26 9.63 0.97 40.00
N PHE A 27 8.31 0.81 40.02
CA PHE A 27 7.53 0.23 38.94
C PHE A 27 7.06 1.24 37.89
N LEU A 28 7.19 2.56 38.11
CA LEU A 28 6.84 3.60 37.13
C LEU A 28 7.84 3.63 35.97
N THR A 29 7.79 2.56 35.19
CA THR A 29 8.65 2.28 34.05
C THR A 29 7.88 2.51 32.74
N LEU A 30 8.60 2.66 31.63
CA LEU A 30 7.96 2.73 30.31
C LEU A 30 7.19 1.44 29.98
N GLU A 31 7.69 0.27 30.40
CA GLU A 31 6.99 -1.01 30.22
C GLU A 31 5.64 -1.03 30.96
N TRP A 32 5.65 -0.64 32.23
CA TRP A 32 4.43 -0.55 33.00
C TRP A 32 3.45 0.46 32.38
N MET A 33 3.96 1.61 31.92
CA MET A 33 3.10 2.60 31.28
C MET A 33 2.50 2.11 29.96
N GLN A 34 3.24 1.29 29.19
CA GLN A 34 2.70 0.64 28.00
C GLN A 34 1.56 -0.31 28.36
N GLU A 35 1.72 -1.17 29.36
CA GLU A 35 0.67 -2.10 29.81
C GLU A 35 -0.59 -1.35 30.31
N VAL A 36 -0.39 -0.23 31.03
CA VAL A 36 -1.49 0.63 31.47
C VAL A 36 -2.15 1.32 30.29
N ALA A 37 -1.38 1.82 29.31
CA ALA A 37 -1.92 2.48 28.12
C ALA A 37 -2.73 1.50 27.27
N ASP A 38 -2.26 0.26 27.08
CA ASP A 38 -2.96 -0.78 26.34
C ASP A 38 -4.32 -1.13 26.99
N SER A 39 -4.36 -1.11 28.32
CA SER A 39 -5.57 -1.42 29.11
C SER A 39 -6.52 -0.23 29.26
N SER A 40 -5.98 0.95 29.56
CA SER A 40 -6.70 2.20 29.85
C SER A 40 -5.82 3.42 29.49
N PRO A 41 -5.90 3.90 28.24
CA PRO A 41 -5.15 5.07 27.78
C PRO A 41 -5.41 6.32 28.63
N ARG A 42 -6.65 6.47 29.13
CA ARG A 42 -7.05 7.58 30.02
C ARG A 42 -6.29 7.55 31.34
N THR A 43 -6.22 6.37 31.97
CA THR A 43 -5.49 6.20 33.24
C THR A 43 -4.00 6.44 33.03
N ALA A 44 -3.44 5.95 31.93
CA ALA A 44 -2.05 6.19 31.57
C ALA A 44 -1.75 7.69 31.43
N ASP A 45 -2.60 8.44 30.72
CA ASP A 45 -2.46 9.89 30.56
C ASP A 45 -2.51 10.63 31.90
N LEU A 46 -3.44 10.30 32.79
CA LEU A 46 -3.56 10.90 34.13
C LEU A 46 -2.33 10.63 35.01
N VAL A 47 -1.82 9.40 35.01
CA VAL A 47 -0.61 9.05 35.77
C VAL A 47 0.62 9.74 35.19
N ALA A 48 0.72 9.80 33.86
CA ALA A 48 1.80 10.52 33.18
C ALA A 48 1.78 12.00 33.53
N GLU A 49 0.61 12.64 33.47
CA GLU A 49 0.46 14.05 33.82
C GLU A 49 0.85 14.33 35.28
N ALA A 50 0.35 13.55 36.23
CA ALA A 50 0.73 13.67 37.64
C ALA A 50 2.25 13.45 37.86
N ALA A 51 2.86 12.53 37.12
CA ALA A 51 4.30 12.28 37.19
C ALA A 51 5.10 13.51 36.75
N PHE A 52 4.68 14.14 35.65
CA PHE A 52 5.35 15.31 35.10
C PHE A 52 5.15 16.57 35.94
N GLU A 53 3.97 16.77 36.53
CA GLU A 53 3.71 17.86 37.47
C GLU A 53 4.58 17.76 38.74
N ALA A 54 4.87 16.53 39.18
CA ALA A 54 5.79 16.28 40.28
C ALA A 54 7.28 16.44 39.89
N GLY A 55 7.58 16.82 38.64
CA GLY A 55 8.94 16.88 38.10
C GLY A 55 9.60 15.51 37.91
N GLY A 56 8.82 14.43 38.01
CA GLY A 56 9.24 13.06 37.75
C GLY A 56 9.25 12.72 36.27
N GLY A 57 9.82 11.56 35.95
CA GLY A 57 9.79 10.98 34.62
C GLY A 57 9.78 9.46 34.70
N PHE A 58 9.67 8.81 33.54
CA PHE A 58 9.61 7.35 33.45
C PHE A 58 10.98 6.78 33.14
N GLY A 59 11.49 5.91 34.00
CA GLY A 59 12.72 5.18 33.73
C GLY A 59 12.45 3.97 32.84
N ALA A 60 13.42 3.57 32.03
CA ALA A 60 13.48 2.20 31.53
C ALA A 60 14.67 1.50 32.20
N ARG A 61 14.61 0.17 32.37
CA ARG A 61 15.68 -0.57 33.05
C ARG A 61 17.03 -0.31 32.37
N GLY A 62 17.92 0.39 33.07
CA GLY A 62 19.26 0.69 32.60
C GLY A 62 19.36 1.87 31.62
N LEU A 63 18.30 2.64 31.41
CA LEU A 63 18.31 3.87 30.61
C LEU A 63 18.11 5.12 31.49
N PRO A 64 18.54 6.31 31.03
CA PRO A 64 18.15 7.58 31.62
C PRO A 64 16.62 7.70 31.72
N THR A 65 16.16 8.38 32.77
CA THR A 65 14.75 8.74 32.91
C THR A 65 14.34 9.69 31.78
N VAL A 66 13.20 9.41 31.16
CA VAL A 66 12.64 10.29 30.12
C VAL A 66 12.39 11.69 30.73
N PRO A 67 12.90 12.77 30.13
CA PRO A 67 12.68 14.12 30.63
C PRO A 67 11.18 14.46 30.69
N ALA A 68 10.74 15.15 31.75
CA ALA A 68 9.33 15.54 31.89
C ALA A 68 8.82 16.38 30.69
N LYS A 69 9.71 17.16 30.06
CA LYS A 69 9.42 17.92 28.83
C LYS A 69 9.10 17.03 27.64
N ALA A 70 9.74 15.86 27.53
CA ALA A 70 9.54 14.93 26.44
C ALA A 70 8.16 14.26 26.48
N GLY A 71 7.58 14.17 27.68
CA GLY A 71 6.33 13.45 27.92
C GLY A 71 6.56 11.94 28.03
N CYS A 72 5.50 11.15 27.89
CA CYS A 72 5.58 9.70 27.90
C CYS A 72 5.04 9.15 26.58
N PHE A 73 5.92 8.64 25.74
CA PHE A 73 5.53 7.87 24.57
C PHE A 73 5.94 6.41 24.81
N PRO A 74 5.01 5.43 24.92
CA PRO A 74 5.36 4.07 25.35
C PRO A 74 6.44 3.39 24.50
N LEU A 75 6.50 3.71 23.20
CA LEU A 75 7.55 3.22 22.30
C LEU A 75 8.93 3.87 22.50
N ASP A 76 9.08 4.90 23.35
CA ASP A 76 10.38 5.52 23.63
C ASP A 76 11.40 4.50 24.12
N ARG A 77 10.98 3.43 24.81
CA ARG A 77 11.88 2.36 25.21
C ARG A 77 12.59 1.74 24.02
N MET A 78 11.82 1.40 22.97
CA MET A 78 12.35 0.83 21.74
C MET A 78 13.19 1.87 20.99
N LEU A 79 12.70 3.11 20.87
CA LEU A 79 13.40 4.18 20.17
C LEU A 79 14.75 4.50 20.81
N LEU A 80 14.81 4.66 22.13
CA LEU A 80 16.02 4.98 22.88
C LEU A 80 17.03 3.84 22.84
N ASN A 81 16.58 2.59 22.99
CA ASN A 81 17.47 1.42 22.97
C ASN A 81 18.03 1.12 21.57
N ASN A 82 17.23 1.29 20.52
CA ASN A 82 17.57 0.73 19.20
C ASN A 82 17.95 1.79 18.16
N LEU A 83 17.47 3.03 18.29
CA LEU A 83 17.60 4.04 17.25
C LEU A 83 18.36 5.29 17.70
N LEU A 84 18.05 5.81 18.90
CA LEU A 84 18.55 7.12 19.34
C LEU A 84 19.93 7.09 20.01
N THR A 85 20.39 5.93 20.51
CA THR A 85 21.69 5.80 21.20
C THR A 85 22.62 4.81 20.51
N SER A 86 23.91 5.14 20.43
CA SER A 86 24.94 4.30 19.77
C SER A 86 25.51 3.20 20.68
N LYS A 87 25.36 3.32 22.00
CA LYS A 87 26.24 2.63 22.97
C LYS A 87 25.77 1.25 23.48
N ARG A 88 24.72 0.64 22.94
CA ARG A 88 24.29 -0.70 23.39
C ARG A 88 23.78 -1.59 22.28
N ARG A 89 24.47 -2.73 22.09
CA ARG A 89 23.85 -3.92 21.52
C ARG A 89 22.93 -4.52 22.58
N SER A 90 21.64 -4.19 22.53
CA SER A 90 20.66 -5.06 23.18
C SER A 90 20.68 -6.41 22.47
N GLU A 91 21.01 -7.49 23.18
CA GLU A 91 20.91 -8.86 22.65
C GLU A 91 19.44 -9.29 22.45
N GLN A 92 18.49 -8.56 23.04
CA GLN A 92 17.07 -8.77 22.80
C GLN A 92 16.60 -7.83 21.69
N SER A 93 16.66 -8.31 20.45
CA SER A 93 15.88 -7.73 19.35
C SER A 93 14.40 -7.98 19.69
N THR A 94 13.67 -6.92 20.03
CA THR A 94 12.21 -7.00 20.04
C THR A 94 11.76 -6.99 18.58
N ASP A 95 11.17 -8.10 18.15
CA ASP A 95 10.67 -8.46 16.80
C ASP A 95 9.58 -7.52 16.24
N SER A 96 9.48 -6.30 16.76
CA SER A 96 8.44 -5.36 16.37
C SER A 96 8.81 -4.68 15.05
N THR A 97 8.32 -5.26 13.96
CA THR A 97 8.43 -4.84 12.54
C THR A 97 7.67 -3.55 12.21
N PHE A 98 7.39 -2.67 13.18
CA PHE A 98 6.62 -1.46 12.91
C PHE A 98 7.47 -0.43 12.17
N SER A 99 6.99 -0.02 10.98
CA SER A 99 7.51 1.13 10.25
C SER A 99 7.10 2.42 10.97
N ILE A 100 8.05 3.21 11.46
CA ILE A 100 7.79 4.46 12.18
C ILE A 100 7.92 5.62 11.18
N PRO A 101 6.91 6.49 11.02
CA PRO A 101 7.02 7.64 10.14
C PRO A 101 8.17 8.57 10.58
N ASP A 102 8.90 9.10 9.61
CA ASP A 102 10.11 9.88 9.86
C ASP A 102 9.88 11.10 10.77
N HIS A 103 8.74 11.79 10.62
CA HIS A 103 8.41 12.94 11.47
C HIS A 103 8.09 12.55 12.91
N ILE A 104 7.60 11.33 13.16
CA ILE A 104 7.40 10.79 14.51
C ILE A 104 8.75 10.41 15.14
N LEU A 105 9.66 9.82 14.36
CA LEU A 105 11.03 9.58 14.81
C LEU A 105 11.73 10.88 15.20
N LEU A 106 11.70 11.90 14.33
CA LEU A 106 12.31 13.20 14.59
C LEU A 106 11.65 13.91 15.77
N TRP A 107 10.32 13.81 15.92
CA TRP A 107 9.61 14.34 17.07
C TRP A 107 10.17 13.77 18.38
N ARG A 108 10.28 12.44 18.49
CA ARG A 108 10.79 11.81 19.70
C ARG A 108 12.28 12.11 19.89
N MET A 109 13.08 12.10 18.82
CA MET A 109 14.49 12.48 18.87
C MET A 109 14.71 13.89 19.46
N LEU A 110 13.94 14.87 19.00
CA LEU A 110 14.01 16.25 19.49
C LEU A 110 13.50 16.39 20.93
N ALA A 111 12.48 15.60 21.30
CA ALA A 111 11.89 15.62 22.63
C ALA A 111 12.86 15.16 23.74
N HIS A 112 13.76 14.22 23.45
CA HIS A 112 14.69 13.68 24.45
C HIS A 112 15.94 14.54 24.70
N GLU A 113 16.20 15.54 23.85
CA GLU A 113 17.40 16.40 23.87
C GLU A 113 18.74 15.59 23.78
N ASP A 114 19.81 16.18 23.23
CA ASP A 114 21.19 15.63 23.22
C ASP A 114 21.36 14.13 22.83
N THR A 115 20.58 13.64 21.87
CA THR A 115 20.75 12.27 21.36
C THR A 115 21.92 12.19 20.37
N ASP A 116 22.57 11.02 20.28
CA ASP A 116 23.64 10.78 19.30
C ASP A 116 23.11 11.01 17.86
N LEU A 117 21.89 10.55 17.58
CA LEU A 117 21.23 10.74 16.30
C LEU A 117 20.97 12.22 15.99
N ALA A 118 20.54 13.02 16.97
CA ALA A 118 20.31 14.45 16.76
C ALA A 118 21.61 15.18 16.38
N ARG A 119 22.72 14.90 17.08
CA ARG A 119 24.03 15.50 16.77
C ARG A 119 24.49 15.10 15.37
N GLU A 120 24.35 13.82 15.04
CA GLU A 120 24.70 13.27 13.74
C GLU A 120 23.88 13.88 12.59
N LEU A 121 22.55 13.98 12.73
CA LEU A 121 21.71 14.58 11.70
C LEU A 121 21.86 16.10 11.62
N ALA A 122 22.23 16.77 12.72
CA ALA A 122 22.48 18.21 12.74
C ALA A 122 23.75 18.63 11.97
N GLU A 123 24.72 17.72 11.78
CA GLU A 123 25.85 17.97 10.88
C GLU A 123 25.39 18.10 9.41
N LEU A 124 24.31 17.41 9.05
CA LEU A 124 23.71 17.45 7.71
C LEU A 124 22.63 18.53 7.56
N VAL A 125 21.80 18.69 8.59
CA VAL A 125 20.66 19.62 8.65
C VAL A 125 20.80 20.47 9.91
N PRO A 126 21.57 21.57 9.86
CA PRO A 126 21.85 22.43 11.02
C PRO A 126 20.60 22.97 11.73
N GLU A 127 19.47 23.06 11.01
CA GLU A 127 18.16 23.46 11.54
C GLU A 127 17.68 22.55 12.69
N LEU A 128 18.20 21.32 12.79
CA LEU A 128 17.92 20.40 13.91
C LEU A 128 18.61 20.81 15.22
N ALA A 129 19.69 21.60 15.17
CA ALA A 129 20.38 22.09 16.36
C ALA A 129 19.67 23.31 17.00
N GLU A 130 18.72 23.92 16.28
CA GLU A 130 17.94 25.04 16.80
C GLU A 130 17.02 24.56 17.93
N PRO A 131 17.02 25.22 19.10
CA PRO A 131 16.10 24.88 20.19
C PRO A 131 14.66 24.96 19.71
N ARG A 132 13.96 23.83 19.73
CA ARG A 132 12.55 23.74 19.30
C ARG A 132 11.70 23.13 20.40
N GLN A 133 10.60 23.82 20.72
CA GLN A 133 9.58 23.27 21.60
C GLN A 133 8.68 22.33 20.78
N VAL A 134 8.82 21.04 21.03
CA VAL A 134 7.96 20.01 20.44
C VAL A 134 6.80 19.67 21.38
N VAL A 135 5.71 19.14 20.82
CA VAL A 135 4.54 18.73 21.60
C VAL A 135 4.95 17.64 22.61
N ARG A 136 4.51 17.78 23.87
CA ARG A 136 4.73 16.76 24.90
C ARG A 136 3.93 15.50 24.58
N ALA A 137 4.60 14.34 24.59
CA ALA A 137 3.93 13.07 24.38
C ALA A 137 3.00 12.69 25.53
N ARG A 138 1.89 12.05 25.18
CA ARG A 138 0.97 11.37 26.08
C ARG A 138 1.00 9.88 25.78
N PRO A 139 0.81 9.01 26.80
CA PRO A 139 0.68 7.57 26.57
C PRO A 139 -0.33 7.21 25.49
N SER A 140 -1.46 7.91 25.42
CA SER A 140 -2.50 7.75 24.40
C SER A 140 -2.07 8.08 22.97
N ASP A 141 -0.97 8.82 22.76
CA ASP A 141 -0.48 9.17 21.41
C ASP A 141 -0.11 7.93 20.60
N LEU A 142 0.37 6.87 21.25
CA LEU A 142 0.69 5.64 20.54
C LEU A 142 -0.55 5.07 19.84
N GLU A 143 -1.65 4.93 20.59
CA GLU A 143 -2.91 4.42 20.07
C GLU A 143 -3.49 5.34 18.98
N LEU A 144 -3.35 6.66 19.13
CA LEU A 144 -3.76 7.63 18.11
C LEU A 144 -2.99 7.47 16.80
N LEU A 145 -1.73 7.05 16.86
CA LEU A 145 -0.84 6.90 15.71
C LEU A 145 -0.89 5.51 15.07
N THR A 146 -1.23 4.46 15.83
CA THR A 146 -1.23 3.07 15.36
C THR A 146 -2.63 2.48 15.19
N GLY A 147 -3.65 3.10 15.77
CA GLY A 147 -5.01 2.57 15.80
C GLY A 147 -5.09 1.22 16.50
N LYS A 148 -6.15 0.44 16.20
CA LYS A 148 -6.33 -0.91 16.78
C LYS A 148 -5.43 -1.99 16.18
N ARG A 149 -4.87 -1.75 14.99
CA ARG A 149 -4.05 -2.73 14.26
C ARG A 149 -2.59 -2.72 14.67
N GLY A 150 -2.18 -1.80 15.56
CA GLY A 150 -0.86 -1.78 16.16
C GLY A 150 0.26 -1.22 15.27
N GLY A 151 0.02 -0.95 13.98
CA GLY A 151 1.01 -0.38 13.06
C GLY A 151 0.71 1.08 12.68
N PHE A 152 1.76 1.88 12.53
CA PHE A 152 1.64 3.25 12.03
C PHE A 152 1.10 3.28 10.59
N GLY A 153 0.36 4.33 10.25
CA GLY A 153 -0.17 4.53 8.89
C GLY A 153 -1.37 3.63 8.54
N HIS A 154 -1.71 2.66 9.38
CA HIS A 154 -2.90 1.81 9.23
C HIS A 154 -4.10 2.31 10.01
N THR A 155 -4.01 3.53 10.54
CA THR A 155 -5.11 4.14 11.26
C THR A 155 -6.26 4.42 10.32
N ARG A 156 -7.48 4.25 10.83
CA ARG A 156 -8.69 4.50 10.08
C ARG A 156 -9.45 5.70 10.67
N PRO A 157 -10.30 6.37 9.87
CA PRO A 157 -11.25 7.37 10.36
C PRO A 157 -12.00 6.98 11.65
N ALA A 158 -12.54 5.76 11.70
CA ALA A 158 -13.35 5.31 12.84
C ALA A 158 -12.52 5.11 14.13
N ASP A 159 -11.18 4.96 14.02
CA ASP A 159 -10.32 4.75 15.19
C ASP A 159 -10.36 5.96 16.13
N VAL A 160 -10.55 7.19 15.60
CA VAL A 160 -10.72 8.40 16.41
C VAL A 160 -11.82 8.22 17.46
N PHE A 161 -12.97 7.66 17.06
CA PHE A 161 -14.13 7.47 17.93
C PHE A 161 -13.88 6.35 18.95
N GLY A 162 -13.19 5.29 18.52
CA GLY A 162 -12.75 4.22 19.41
C GLY A 162 -11.81 4.72 20.51
N VAL A 163 -10.82 5.53 20.14
CA VAL A 163 -9.86 6.13 21.08
C VAL A 163 -10.56 7.15 21.98
N ALA A 164 -11.40 8.03 21.43
CA ALA A 164 -12.16 9.02 22.19
C ALA A 164 -13.01 8.39 23.29
N ARG A 165 -13.68 7.27 22.96
CA ARG A 165 -14.45 6.49 23.94
C ARG A 165 -13.56 5.91 25.05
N ARG A 166 -12.38 5.39 24.71
CA ARG A 166 -11.42 4.88 25.71
C ARG A 166 -10.84 5.99 26.58
N LEU A 167 -10.66 7.18 26.01
CA LEU A 167 -10.22 8.38 26.71
C LEU A 167 -11.34 9.06 27.51
N GLY A 168 -12.61 8.72 27.26
CA GLY A 168 -13.75 9.37 27.87
C GLY A 168 -13.85 10.86 27.52
N CYS A 169 -13.50 11.23 26.29
CA CYS A 169 -13.49 12.63 25.83
C CYS A 169 -14.23 12.80 24.49
N ASP A 170 -14.42 14.07 24.09
CA ASP A 170 -15.00 14.40 22.79
C ASP A 170 -14.07 13.98 21.64
N PRO A 171 -14.57 13.31 20.57
CA PRO A 171 -13.74 12.86 19.45
C PRO A 171 -13.00 13.97 18.70
N ALA A 172 -13.43 15.24 18.81
CA ALA A 172 -12.70 16.37 18.25
C ALA A 172 -11.28 16.50 18.82
N GLY A 173 -11.09 16.20 20.12
CA GLY A 173 -9.78 16.26 20.78
C GLY A 173 -8.78 15.24 20.20
N PRO A 174 -9.09 13.93 20.22
CA PRO A 174 -8.31 12.91 19.52
C PRO A 174 -8.09 13.19 18.04
N ALA A 175 -9.09 13.70 17.32
CA ALA A 175 -8.95 14.06 15.91
C ALA A 175 -7.94 15.20 15.70
N GLU A 176 -8.04 16.27 16.49
CA GLU A 176 -7.10 17.38 16.48
C GLU A 176 -5.70 16.92 16.83
N ARG A 177 -5.59 16.08 17.86
CA ARG A 177 -4.31 15.50 18.29
C ARG A 177 -3.67 14.64 17.20
N ARG A 178 -4.44 13.86 16.44
CA ARG A 178 -3.93 13.11 15.26
C ARG A 178 -3.50 14.04 14.12
N ARG A 179 -4.24 15.12 13.87
CA ARG A 179 -3.85 16.14 12.88
C ARG A 179 -2.52 16.81 13.23
N LEU A 180 -2.24 17.07 14.52
CA LEU A 180 -0.94 17.57 14.96
C LEU A 180 0.21 16.64 14.55
N PHE A 181 -0.04 15.33 14.52
CA PHE A 181 0.93 14.33 14.07
C PHE A 181 0.90 14.06 12.56
N GLY A 182 0.24 14.92 11.76
CA GLY A 182 0.16 14.75 10.32
C GLY A 182 -0.61 13.50 9.87
N VAL A 183 -1.52 13.00 10.72
CA VAL A 183 -2.45 11.91 10.44
C VAL A 183 -3.78 12.56 10.03
N ALA A 184 -3.92 12.82 8.72
CA ALA A 184 -4.96 13.66 8.14
C ALA A 184 -6.22 12.87 7.76
N ASP A 185 -6.88 12.28 8.75
CA ASP A 185 -7.89 11.24 8.48
C ASP A 185 -9.32 11.78 8.49
N VAL A 186 -9.66 12.59 9.51
CA VAL A 186 -11.03 13.03 9.75
C VAL A 186 -11.08 14.41 10.43
N THR A 187 -12.03 15.23 9.98
CA THR A 187 -12.54 16.40 10.71
C THR A 187 -13.78 15.96 11.50
N VAL A 188 -13.87 16.25 12.79
CA VAL A 188 -15.05 15.92 13.58
C VAL A 188 -15.94 17.17 13.67
N PRO A 189 -17.19 17.15 13.15
CA PRO A 189 -18.10 18.29 13.25
C PRO A 189 -18.36 18.68 14.71
N GLY A 190 -18.16 19.96 15.05
CA GLY A 190 -18.27 20.46 16.44
C GLY A 190 -19.69 20.50 17.05
N SER A 191 -20.72 20.06 16.32
CA SER A 191 -22.13 20.14 16.74
C SER A 191 -22.74 18.81 17.18
N SER A 192 -21.98 17.72 17.15
CA SER A 192 -22.50 16.40 17.46
C SER A 192 -22.55 16.15 18.97
N ARG A 193 -23.68 16.52 19.60
CA ARG A 193 -23.93 16.30 21.02
C ARG A 193 -23.87 14.81 21.40
N SER A 194 -22.75 14.42 22.02
CA SER A 194 -22.49 13.46 23.12
C SER A 194 -23.30 12.14 23.28
N ALA A 195 -24.60 12.07 22.96
CA ALA A 195 -25.45 10.98 23.48
C ALA A 195 -25.38 9.64 22.74
N GLU A 196 -24.89 9.55 21.50
CA GLU A 196 -25.01 8.32 20.68
C GLU A 196 -23.80 8.03 19.79
N TRP A 197 -22.59 8.13 20.34
CA TRP A 197 -21.40 7.61 19.64
C TRP A 197 -21.24 6.10 19.87
N ASP A 198 -22.15 5.28 19.33
CA ASP A 198 -21.84 3.85 19.22
C ASP A 198 -20.72 3.68 18.19
N VAL A 199 -19.53 3.29 18.63
CA VAL A 199 -18.37 3.04 17.75
C VAL A 199 -18.69 1.98 16.69
N SER A 200 -19.61 1.06 16.99
CA SER A 200 -20.13 0.07 16.02
C SER A 200 -20.79 0.79 14.83
N ASN A 201 -21.46 1.91 15.09
CA ASN A 201 -22.13 2.74 14.10
C ASN A 201 -21.18 3.66 13.32
N MET A 202 -19.86 3.66 13.54
CA MET A 202 -18.92 4.55 12.82
C MET A 202 -17.96 3.81 11.88
N THR A 203 -18.06 2.47 11.82
CA THR A 203 -17.22 1.63 10.94
C THR A 203 -17.40 1.95 9.46
N TRP A 204 -18.54 2.51 9.06
CA TRP A 204 -18.82 2.96 7.70
C TRP A 204 -17.84 4.05 7.20
N LEU A 205 -17.22 4.83 8.09
CA LEU A 205 -16.18 5.79 7.73
C LEU A 205 -14.92 5.13 7.14
N ASN A 206 -14.70 3.85 7.45
CA ASN A 206 -13.54 3.10 7.00
C ASN A 206 -13.69 2.54 5.58
N LYS A 207 -14.91 2.49 5.04
CA LYS A 207 -15.21 1.80 3.77
C LYS A 207 -14.32 2.21 2.59
N PRO A 208 -14.04 3.52 2.36
CA PRO A 208 -13.11 3.93 1.32
C PRO A 208 -11.69 3.36 1.50
N TYR A 209 -11.23 3.31 2.75
CA TYR A 209 -9.87 2.92 3.13
C TYR A 209 -9.67 1.40 3.15
N GLU A 210 -10.73 0.61 3.34
CA GLU A 210 -10.69 -0.85 3.22
C GLU A 210 -10.30 -1.30 1.81
N ARG A 211 -10.52 -0.42 0.81
CA ARG A 211 -10.13 -0.60 -0.58
C ARG A 211 -8.84 0.15 -0.95
N HIS A 212 -8.08 0.61 0.05
CA HIS A 212 -6.86 1.41 -0.11
C HIS A 212 -7.08 2.74 -0.87
N ARG A 213 -8.28 3.32 -0.78
CA ARG A 213 -8.61 4.60 -1.43
C ARG A 213 -8.64 5.75 -0.43
N SER A 214 -8.24 6.93 -0.89
CA SER A 214 -8.33 8.18 -0.13
C SER A 214 -9.66 8.92 -0.31
N CYS A 215 -10.55 8.41 -1.16
CA CYS A 215 -11.86 8.98 -1.43
C CYS A 215 -12.94 7.90 -1.54
N ALA A 216 -14.17 8.28 -1.22
CA ALA A 216 -15.34 7.43 -1.39
C ALA A 216 -15.91 7.55 -2.81
N THR A 217 -16.30 6.42 -3.38
CA THR A 217 -16.95 6.28 -4.68
C THR A 217 -18.44 5.98 -4.51
N ILE A 218 -19.23 6.03 -5.59
CA ILE A 218 -20.65 5.66 -5.54
C ILE A 218 -20.88 4.27 -4.93
N HIS A 219 -19.96 3.33 -5.12
CA HIS A 219 -20.03 2.01 -4.50
C HIS A 219 -19.98 2.09 -2.98
N ASP A 220 -19.04 2.84 -2.41
CA ASP A 220 -18.93 3.04 -0.96
C ASP A 220 -20.19 3.74 -0.43
N LEU A 221 -20.69 4.75 -1.15
CA LEU A 221 -21.86 5.52 -0.75
C LEU A 221 -23.13 4.68 -0.68
N LEU A 222 -23.29 3.69 -1.55
CA LEU A 222 -24.42 2.76 -1.50
C LEU A 222 -24.34 1.82 -0.31
N GLU A 223 -23.17 1.25 -0.03
CA GLU A 223 -22.95 0.39 1.15
C GLU A 223 -23.16 1.17 2.46
N ILE A 224 -22.65 2.40 2.51
CA ILE A 224 -22.82 3.31 3.66
C ILE A 224 -24.28 3.72 3.78
N GLY A 225 -24.95 4.02 2.66
CA GLY A 225 -26.36 4.38 2.61
C GLY A 225 -27.26 3.28 3.17
N GLU A 226 -27.03 2.03 2.75
CA GLU A 226 -27.72 0.85 3.27
C GLU A 226 -27.47 0.68 4.78
N ALA A 227 -26.20 0.72 5.21
CA ALA A 227 -25.84 0.56 6.62
C ALA A 227 -26.46 1.65 7.53
N LEU A 228 -26.69 2.85 7.00
CA LEU A 228 -27.21 4.00 7.73
C LEU A 228 -28.69 4.29 7.48
N GLY A 229 -29.36 3.56 6.57
CA GLY A 229 -30.72 3.84 6.14
C GLY A 229 -30.90 5.21 5.47
N VAL A 230 -29.91 5.66 4.69
CA VAL A 230 -29.91 6.95 3.98
C VAL A 230 -29.59 6.77 2.49
N ASN A 231 -29.92 7.77 1.67
CA ASN A 231 -29.55 7.72 0.25
C ASN A 231 -28.07 8.08 0.01
N ALA A 232 -27.56 7.84 -1.21
CA ALA A 232 -26.16 8.07 -1.56
C ALA A 232 -25.72 9.54 -1.39
N ALA A 233 -26.57 10.52 -1.70
CA ALA A 233 -26.27 11.94 -1.54
C ALA A 233 -26.14 12.33 -0.06
N GLN A 234 -27.00 11.77 0.80
CA GLN A 234 -26.92 11.94 2.26
C GLN A 234 -25.68 11.25 2.84
N ALA A 235 -25.33 10.05 2.37
CA ALA A 235 -24.10 9.37 2.76
C ALA A 235 -22.87 10.20 2.36
N ALA A 236 -22.86 10.78 1.16
CA ALA A 236 -21.79 11.65 0.68
C ALA A 236 -21.67 12.91 1.53
N ALA A 237 -22.79 13.58 1.82
CA ALA A 237 -22.81 14.76 2.69
C ALA A 237 -22.27 14.46 4.09
N ARG A 238 -22.56 13.26 4.63
CA ARG A 238 -21.99 12.79 5.90
C ARG A 238 -20.49 12.56 5.80
N LEU A 239 -19.99 11.85 4.79
CA LEU A 239 -18.53 11.67 4.62
C LEU A 239 -17.79 13.00 4.48
N ARG A 240 -18.35 13.94 3.70
CA ARG A 240 -17.79 15.29 3.53
C ARG A 240 -17.77 16.07 4.83
N SER A 241 -18.78 15.94 5.70
CA SER A 241 -18.75 16.60 7.00
C SER A 241 -17.63 16.05 7.90
N TYR A 242 -17.19 14.81 7.66
CA TYR A 242 -16.00 14.24 8.28
C TYR A 242 -14.68 14.56 7.57
N GLY A 243 -14.70 15.39 6.52
CA GLY A 243 -13.51 15.73 5.73
C GLY A 243 -13.04 14.60 4.79
N ILE A 244 -13.85 13.55 4.59
CA ILE A 244 -13.54 12.47 3.66
C ILE A 244 -13.96 12.91 2.25
N ALA A 245 -13.01 12.86 1.31
CA ALA A 245 -13.27 13.19 -0.09
C ALA A 245 -14.25 12.19 -0.71
N VAL A 246 -15.14 12.67 -1.59
CA VAL A 246 -16.15 11.85 -2.28
C VAL A 246 -16.09 12.18 -3.77
N VAL A 247 -16.00 11.15 -4.61
CA VAL A 247 -16.00 11.26 -6.07
C VAL A 247 -17.31 10.66 -6.60
N PRO A 248 -18.08 11.41 -7.40
CA PRO A 248 -17.87 12.79 -7.84
C PRO A 248 -18.20 13.83 -6.74
N ASP A 249 -17.73 15.07 -6.94
CA ASP A 249 -17.96 16.18 -6.00
C ASP A 249 -19.45 16.53 -5.85
N GLU A 250 -20.25 16.32 -6.89
CA GLU A 250 -21.69 16.55 -6.89
C GLU A 250 -22.42 15.25 -7.26
N LEU A 251 -23.41 14.88 -6.45
CA LEU A 251 -24.28 13.73 -6.69
C LEU A 251 -25.73 14.22 -6.86
N PRO A 252 -26.56 13.50 -7.62
CA PRO A 252 -27.98 13.82 -7.74
C PRO A 252 -28.68 13.76 -6.37
N ASP A 253 -29.48 14.78 -6.04
CA ASP A 253 -30.19 14.89 -4.75
C ASP A 253 -31.08 13.68 -4.42
N GLY A 254 -31.64 13.03 -5.44
CA GLY A 254 -32.50 11.86 -5.30
C GLY A 254 -31.76 10.53 -5.07
N GLY A 255 -30.43 10.51 -5.19
CA GLY A 255 -29.67 9.26 -5.32
C GLY A 255 -29.93 8.56 -6.67
N PRO A 256 -29.36 7.35 -6.87
CA PRO A 256 -29.65 6.54 -8.06
C PRO A 256 -31.09 6.04 -8.07
N ASP A 257 -31.77 6.19 -9.20
CA ASP A 257 -33.05 5.54 -9.46
C ASP A 257 -32.87 4.03 -9.73
N GLU A 258 -33.97 3.28 -9.89
CA GLU A 258 -33.90 1.83 -10.16
C GLU A 258 -33.09 1.51 -11.42
N VAL A 259 -33.17 2.35 -12.44
CA VAL A 259 -32.40 2.18 -13.68
C VAL A 259 -30.92 2.41 -13.38
N ASP A 260 -30.56 3.47 -12.67
CA ASP A 260 -29.18 3.76 -12.28
C ASP A 260 -28.58 2.64 -11.44
N LEU A 261 -29.34 2.05 -10.50
CA LEU A 261 -28.88 0.89 -9.72
C LEU A 261 -28.55 -0.31 -10.60
N GLN A 262 -29.36 -0.57 -11.64
CA GLN A 262 -29.06 -1.60 -12.64
C GLN A 262 -27.81 -1.25 -13.48
N LEU A 263 -27.55 0.02 -13.75
CA LEU A 263 -26.34 0.46 -14.47
C LEU A 263 -25.07 0.30 -13.63
N LEU A 264 -25.15 0.46 -12.30
CA LEU A 264 -23.98 0.45 -11.41
C LEU A 264 -23.46 -0.96 -11.07
N HIS A 265 -24.24 -2.00 -11.35
CA HIS A 265 -23.88 -3.41 -11.08
C HIS A 265 -23.33 -4.10 -12.34
N ARG A 266 -22.20 -4.82 -12.26
CA ARG A 266 -21.47 -5.39 -13.44
C ARG A 266 -22.32 -6.35 -14.28
N ASP A 267 -23.14 -7.19 -13.66
CA ASP A 267 -24.10 -8.07 -14.36
C ASP A 267 -25.49 -7.44 -14.51
N GLY A 268 -25.66 -6.27 -13.87
CA GLY A 268 -26.93 -5.59 -13.69
C GLY A 268 -28.08 -6.40 -13.07
N GLU A 269 -27.76 -7.49 -12.38
CA GLU A 269 -28.64 -8.11 -11.40
C GLU A 269 -28.60 -7.26 -10.11
N ILE A 270 -29.75 -6.90 -9.55
CA ILE A 270 -29.82 -6.02 -8.36
C ILE A 270 -29.50 -6.81 -7.06
N ALA A 271 -29.45 -8.14 -7.14
CA ALA A 271 -29.63 -9.00 -5.98
C ALA A 271 -28.40 -9.15 -5.06
N GLU A 272 -27.18 -8.93 -5.53
CA GLU A 272 -25.97 -9.14 -4.72
C GLU A 272 -25.00 -7.96 -4.82
N HIS A 273 -24.40 -7.55 -3.71
CA HIS A 273 -23.47 -6.41 -3.69
C HIS A 273 -22.09 -6.71 -4.30
N LYS A 274 -21.87 -7.94 -4.76
CA LYS A 274 -20.62 -8.38 -5.37
C LYS A 274 -20.60 -7.99 -6.85
N GLY A 275 -19.54 -7.31 -7.28
CA GLY A 275 -19.36 -6.92 -8.68
C GLY A 275 -19.91 -5.54 -9.03
N LYS A 276 -19.76 -4.53 -8.18
CA LYS A 276 -19.98 -3.12 -8.60
C LYS A 276 -18.71 -2.55 -9.22
N TRP A 277 -18.86 -1.55 -10.09
CA TRP A 277 -17.72 -0.81 -10.64
C TRP A 277 -17.08 0.05 -9.54
N CYS A 278 -15.78 -0.12 -9.31
CA CYS A 278 -15.04 0.59 -8.26
C CYS A 278 -14.21 1.71 -8.86
N ASP A 279 -13.19 1.38 -9.66
CA ASP A 279 -12.19 2.36 -10.14
C ASP A 279 -11.76 2.15 -11.60
N GLU A 280 -12.10 1.00 -12.18
CA GLU A 280 -11.80 0.68 -13.57
C GLU A 280 -12.77 1.41 -14.51
N PRO A 281 -12.28 1.89 -15.68
CA PRO A 281 -13.16 2.34 -16.75
C PRO A 281 -14.21 1.27 -17.07
N VAL A 282 -15.46 1.71 -17.21
CA VAL A 282 -16.57 0.84 -17.58
C VAL A 282 -16.41 0.46 -19.06
N PRO A 283 -16.24 -0.84 -19.36
CA PRO A 283 -16.00 -1.32 -20.71
C PRO A 283 -17.26 -1.23 -21.59
N PRO A 284 -17.11 -1.20 -22.93
CA PRO A 284 -18.22 -0.98 -23.84
C PRO A 284 -19.30 -2.07 -23.75
N GLY A 285 -18.93 -3.32 -23.45
CA GLY A 285 -19.89 -4.42 -23.29
C GLY A 285 -20.95 -4.14 -22.23
N HIS A 286 -20.53 -3.56 -21.09
CA HIS A 286 -21.44 -3.16 -20.02
C HIS A 286 -22.44 -2.08 -20.47
N VAL A 287 -21.95 -1.07 -21.18
CA VAL A 287 -22.77 0.03 -21.70
C VAL A 287 -23.80 -0.48 -22.71
N ALA A 288 -23.38 -1.35 -23.64
CA ALA A 288 -24.25 -1.92 -24.66
C ALA A 288 -25.30 -2.86 -24.05
N GLN A 289 -24.92 -3.72 -23.11
CA GLN A 289 -25.84 -4.61 -22.41
C GLN A 289 -26.87 -3.80 -21.61
N ALA A 290 -26.42 -2.76 -20.90
CA ALA A 290 -27.31 -1.90 -20.15
C ALA A 290 -28.27 -1.10 -21.04
N ALA A 291 -27.81 -0.63 -22.20
CA ALA A 291 -28.66 0.00 -23.21
C ALA A 291 -29.74 -0.97 -23.72
N LEU A 292 -29.35 -2.20 -24.05
CA LEU A 292 -30.26 -3.25 -24.49
C LEU A 292 -31.33 -3.58 -23.43
N ARG A 293 -30.94 -3.72 -22.16
CA ARG A 293 -31.86 -4.06 -21.06
C ARG A 293 -32.83 -2.91 -20.73
N THR A 294 -32.32 -1.68 -20.68
CA THR A 294 -33.10 -0.53 -20.19
C THR A 294 -33.87 0.19 -21.31
N GLY A 295 -33.56 -0.10 -22.58
CA GLY A 295 -34.07 0.62 -23.74
C GLY A 295 -33.52 2.04 -23.89
N LEU A 296 -32.55 2.43 -23.07
CA LEU A 296 -31.82 3.70 -23.22
C LEU A 296 -30.82 3.62 -24.36
N SER A 297 -30.49 4.75 -24.98
CA SER A 297 -29.35 4.78 -25.91
C SER A 297 -28.02 4.66 -25.14
N PRO A 298 -26.96 4.07 -25.74
CA PRO A 298 -25.63 3.99 -25.13
C PRO A 298 -25.13 5.34 -24.60
N GLU A 299 -25.37 6.43 -25.34
CA GLU A 299 -25.04 7.80 -24.93
C GLU A 299 -25.74 8.25 -23.64
N LYS A 300 -26.98 7.81 -23.41
CA LYS A 300 -27.70 8.11 -22.17
C LYS A 300 -27.18 7.26 -21.01
N VAL A 301 -26.85 6.00 -21.27
CA VAL A 301 -26.22 5.10 -20.28
C VAL A 301 -24.88 5.67 -19.83
N ARG A 302 -24.00 6.05 -20.77
CA ARG A 302 -22.72 6.70 -20.51
C ARG A 302 -22.88 7.93 -19.61
N ARG A 303 -23.72 8.88 -20.00
CA ARG A 303 -23.97 10.11 -19.22
C ARG A 303 -24.53 9.84 -17.81
N ARG A 304 -25.29 8.75 -17.62
CA ARG A 304 -25.76 8.35 -16.28
C ARG A 304 -24.62 7.80 -15.44
N LEU A 305 -23.78 6.91 -15.97
CA LEU A 305 -22.60 6.37 -15.28
C LEU A 305 -21.61 7.47 -14.90
N GLU A 306 -21.31 8.39 -15.82
CA GLU A 306 -20.40 9.53 -15.59
C GLU A 306 -20.88 10.47 -14.48
N ARG A 307 -22.21 10.63 -14.33
CA ARG A 307 -22.80 11.41 -13.23
C ARG A 307 -22.51 10.82 -11.85
N TYR A 308 -22.16 9.54 -11.78
CA TYR A 308 -21.73 8.87 -10.56
C TYR A 308 -20.20 8.72 -10.47
N GLY A 309 -19.45 9.46 -11.28
CA GLY A 309 -17.99 9.48 -11.26
C GLY A 309 -17.32 8.29 -11.92
N LEU A 310 -18.10 7.40 -12.56
CA LEU A 310 -17.55 6.28 -13.32
C LEU A 310 -17.05 6.78 -14.67
N LYS A 311 -15.82 6.43 -15.01
CA LYS A 311 -15.27 6.68 -16.35
C LYS A 311 -15.76 5.58 -17.28
N VAL A 312 -16.20 5.93 -18.48
CA VAL A 312 -16.58 4.96 -19.51
C VAL A 312 -15.50 4.94 -20.58
N GLU A 313 -15.11 3.76 -21.02
CA GLU A 313 -14.13 3.63 -22.10
C GLU A 313 -14.68 4.30 -23.39
N PRO A 314 -13.84 5.05 -24.12
CA PRO A 314 -14.27 5.67 -25.37
C PRO A 314 -14.59 4.58 -26.40
N PHE A 315 -15.84 4.57 -26.90
CA PHE A 315 -16.30 3.58 -27.86
C PHE A 315 -17.46 4.14 -28.70
N ASP A 316 -17.47 3.81 -30.00
CA ASP A 316 -18.53 4.21 -30.92
C ASP A 316 -19.62 3.13 -30.94
N PHE A 317 -20.79 3.45 -30.39
CA PHE A 317 -21.90 2.51 -30.30
C PHE A 317 -22.90 2.69 -31.44
N PRO A 318 -23.52 1.60 -31.94
CA PRO A 318 -24.74 1.72 -32.74
C PRO A 318 -25.87 2.36 -31.91
N GLU A 319 -26.82 3.03 -32.58
CA GLU A 319 -27.96 3.68 -31.90
C GLU A 319 -28.77 2.69 -31.05
N ARG A 320 -28.86 1.43 -31.52
CA ARG A 320 -29.57 0.33 -30.87
C ARG A 320 -28.73 -0.95 -30.95
N PRO A 321 -27.92 -1.26 -29.92
CA PRO A 321 -27.22 -2.53 -29.87
C PRO A 321 -28.24 -3.67 -29.73
N ASP A 322 -27.99 -4.79 -30.40
CA ASP A 322 -28.76 -6.03 -30.23
C ASP A 322 -27.98 -7.07 -29.39
N GLN A 323 -28.58 -8.23 -29.17
CA GLN A 323 -27.94 -9.27 -28.35
C GLN A 323 -26.69 -9.85 -29.02
N ALA A 324 -26.65 -9.93 -30.36
CA ALA A 324 -25.48 -10.45 -31.08
C ALA A 324 -24.29 -9.51 -30.89
N TYR A 325 -24.51 -8.20 -31.05
CA TYR A 325 -23.53 -7.17 -30.76
C TYR A 325 -23.02 -7.25 -29.31
N VAL A 326 -23.92 -7.38 -28.33
CA VAL A 326 -23.53 -7.51 -26.90
C VAL A 326 -22.73 -8.79 -26.65
N ASN A 327 -23.05 -9.90 -27.33
CA ASN A 327 -22.28 -11.13 -27.21
C ASN A 327 -20.83 -10.92 -27.65
N TRP A 328 -20.58 -10.25 -28.77
CA TRP A 328 -19.22 -9.97 -29.23
C TRP A 328 -18.40 -9.07 -28.29
N LEU A 329 -19.05 -8.22 -27.50
CA LEU A 329 -18.40 -7.39 -26.48
C LEU A 329 -18.13 -8.13 -25.17
N SER A 330 -18.71 -9.31 -24.98
CA SER A 330 -18.41 -10.20 -23.87
C SER A 330 -17.16 -11.00 -24.17
N ARG A 331 -16.31 -11.14 -23.14
CA ARG A 331 -15.08 -11.90 -23.20
C ARG A 331 -15.33 -13.32 -23.71
N ASP A 332 -16.38 -13.96 -23.22
CA ASP A 332 -16.71 -15.37 -23.48
C ASP A 332 -17.88 -15.53 -24.50
N HIS A 333 -18.22 -14.46 -25.24
CA HIS A 333 -19.31 -14.45 -26.24
C HIS A 333 -20.70 -14.80 -25.73
N ASN A 334 -20.95 -14.65 -24.43
CA ASN A 334 -22.22 -15.00 -23.78
C ASN A 334 -23.10 -13.78 -23.44
N GLY A 335 -22.63 -12.58 -23.80
CA GLY A 335 -23.31 -11.32 -23.54
C GLY A 335 -23.39 -10.94 -22.06
N LYS A 336 -22.46 -11.44 -21.24
CA LYS A 336 -22.31 -11.14 -19.81
C LYS A 336 -20.86 -10.74 -19.49
N TRP A 337 -20.66 -10.20 -18.29
CA TRP A 337 -19.32 -10.03 -17.74
C TRP A 337 -18.60 -11.39 -17.69
N PRO A 338 -17.28 -11.45 -17.89
CA PRO A 338 -16.34 -10.36 -18.17
C PRO A 338 -16.48 -9.74 -19.56
N TRP A 339 -16.19 -8.45 -19.65
CA TRP A 339 -16.30 -7.65 -20.88
C TRP A 339 -14.93 -7.45 -21.54
N VAL A 340 -14.92 -7.32 -22.86
CA VAL A 340 -13.73 -6.93 -23.61
C VAL A 340 -13.46 -5.43 -23.42
N SER A 341 -12.25 -5.08 -22.99
CA SER A 341 -11.82 -3.68 -22.85
C SER A 341 -11.43 -3.10 -24.22
N ALA A 342 -11.85 -1.87 -24.47
CA ALA A 342 -11.46 -1.05 -25.61
C ALA A 342 -10.28 -0.10 -25.30
N ASP A 343 -9.71 -0.18 -24.10
CA ASP A 343 -8.50 0.56 -23.75
C ASP A 343 -7.27 -0.07 -24.44
N GLY A 344 -6.89 0.54 -25.58
CA GLY A 344 -5.78 0.11 -26.41
C GLY A 344 -6.12 -1.03 -27.39
N PRO A 345 -5.11 -1.59 -28.08
CA PRO A 345 -5.30 -2.70 -29.00
C PRO A 345 -5.80 -3.95 -28.27
N LEU A 346 -6.70 -4.70 -28.93
CA LEU A 346 -7.15 -5.99 -28.43
C LEU A 346 -5.97 -6.92 -28.14
N PRO A 347 -5.98 -7.61 -26.99
CA PRO A 347 -4.92 -8.54 -26.68
C PRO A 347 -5.01 -9.76 -27.64
N PRO A 348 -3.88 -10.28 -28.16
CA PRO A 348 -3.91 -11.37 -29.16
C PRO A 348 -4.67 -12.62 -28.72
N TRP A 349 -4.69 -12.93 -27.42
CA TRP A 349 -5.40 -14.09 -26.89
C TRP A 349 -6.91 -14.00 -27.18
N GLN A 350 -7.52 -12.81 -27.17
CA GLN A 350 -8.96 -12.64 -27.40
C GLN A 350 -9.32 -13.05 -28.83
N LEU A 351 -8.48 -12.70 -29.82
CA LEU A 351 -8.68 -13.10 -31.22
C LEU A 351 -8.59 -14.62 -31.37
N VAL A 352 -7.64 -15.25 -30.69
CA VAL A 352 -7.41 -16.71 -30.73
C VAL A 352 -8.53 -17.47 -30.01
N ALA A 353 -8.97 -16.97 -28.85
CA ALA A 353 -10.08 -17.53 -28.08
C ALA A 353 -11.38 -17.49 -28.88
N THR A 354 -11.69 -16.34 -29.47
CA THR A 354 -12.89 -16.16 -30.30
C THR A 354 -12.91 -17.09 -31.52
N GLN A 355 -11.77 -17.32 -32.18
CA GLN A 355 -11.66 -18.32 -33.25
C GLN A 355 -12.07 -19.72 -32.75
N GLY A 356 -11.56 -20.13 -31.58
CA GLY A 356 -11.88 -21.43 -31.00
C GLY A 356 -13.34 -21.58 -30.55
N TRP A 357 -13.90 -20.54 -29.93
CA TRP A 357 -15.27 -20.59 -29.41
C TRP A 357 -16.34 -20.52 -30.50
N LEU A 358 -16.10 -19.76 -31.57
CA LEU A 358 -17.08 -19.57 -32.65
C LEU A 358 -16.79 -20.40 -33.90
N ASP A 359 -15.68 -21.15 -33.93
CA ASP A 359 -15.19 -21.91 -35.10
C ASP A 359 -15.06 -21.02 -36.35
N LEU A 360 -14.54 -19.80 -36.15
CA LEU A 360 -14.37 -18.79 -37.20
C LEU A 360 -12.91 -18.66 -37.64
N PRO A 361 -12.64 -18.37 -38.92
CA PRO A 361 -11.31 -17.98 -39.39
C PRO A 361 -10.82 -16.68 -38.73
N ALA A 362 -9.49 -16.58 -38.52
CA ALA A 362 -8.83 -15.39 -37.96
C ALA A 362 -9.23 -14.06 -38.64
N GLU A 363 -9.34 -14.05 -39.97
CA GLU A 363 -9.68 -12.84 -40.72
C GLU A 363 -11.12 -12.40 -40.48
N ASP A 364 -12.05 -13.34 -40.30
CA ASP A 364 -13.46 -13.04 -40.02
C ASP A 364 -13.61 -12.49 -38.59
N VAL A 365 -12.91 -13.08 -37.62
CA VAL A 365 -12.86 -12.57 -36.23
C VAL A 365 -12.27 -11.16 -36.18
N ARG A 366 -11.17 -10.90 -36.91
CA ARG A 366 -10.56 -9.57 -36.97
C ARG A 366 -11.50 -8.57 -37.64
N ALA A 367 -12.11 -8.93 -38.78
CA ALA A 367 -13.04 -8.06 -39.49
C ALA A 367 -14.25 -7.69 -38.60
N GLU A 368 -14.75 -8.62 -37.80
CA GLU A 368 -15.86 -8.35 -36.89
C GLU A 368 -15.45 -7.40 -35.75
N TYR A 369 -14.32 -7.65 -35.07
CA TYR A 369 -13.85 -6.72 -34.03
C TYR A 369 -13.50 -5.32 -34.58
N GLU A 370 -12.97 -5.24 -35.80
CA GLU A 370 -12.75 -3.96 -36.49
C GLU A 370 -14.08 -3.27 -36.80
N HIS A 371 -15.09 -4.02 -37.27
CA HIS A 371 -16.43 -3.50 -37.52
C HIS A 371 -17.10 -2.95 -36.24
N LEU A 372 -16.89 -3.63 -35.12
CA LEU A 372 -17.37 -3.21 -33.80
C LEU A 372 -16.64 -1.96 -33.28
N GLY A 373 -15.53 -1.55 -33.89
CA GLY A 373 -14.78 -0.35 -33.52
C GLY A 373 -13.60 -0.59 -32.57
N PHE A 374 -13.19 -1.85 -32.36
CA PHE A 374 -11.98 -2.13 -31.57
C PHE A 374 -10.71 -1.83 -32.37
N THR A 375 -9.70 -1.33 -31.65
CA THR A 375 -8.34 -1.26 -32.18
C THR A 375 -7.76 -2.68 -32.19
N LEU A 376 -7.32 -3.16 -33.35
CA LEU A 376 -6.72 -4.49 -33.45
C LEU A 376 -5.20 -4.46 -33.23
N PRO A 377 -4.61 -5.52 -32.66
CA PRO A 377 -3.16 -5.67 -32.62
C PRO A 377 -2.61 -5.88 -34.05
N PRO A 378 -1.33 -5.55 -34.33
CA PRO A 378 -0.71 -5.85 -35.61
C PRO A 378 -0.82 -7.35 -35.94
N ARG A 379 -1.00 -7.68 -37.23
CA ARG A 379 -1.09 -9.09 -37.65
C ARG A 379 0.14 -9.89 -37.21
N ALA A 380 -0.12 -11.07 -36.68
CA ALA A 380 0.91 -12.02 -36.31
C ALA A 380 1.78 -12.39 -37.53
N ALA A 381 3.07 -12.64 -37.28
CA ALA A 381 4.00 -13.16 -38.28
C ALA A 381 3.81 -14.67 -38.52
N CYS A 382 3.03 -15.34 -37.67
CA CYS A 382 2.63 -16.72 -37.82
C CYS A 382 1.12 -16.84 -38.03
N ARG A 383 0.65 -18.03 -38.40
CA ARG A 383 -0.77 -18.36 -38.35
C ARG A 383 -1.24 -18.34 -36.90
N GLU A 384 -2.30 -17.57 -36.64
CA GLU A 384 -2.99 -17.54 -35.36
C GLU A 384 -3.70 -18.89 -35.15
N SER A 385 -3.52 -19.51 -33.99
CA SER A 385 -4.03 -20.86 -33.70
C SER A 385 -4.71 -20.89 -32.34
N PRO A 386 -5.93 -21.45 -32.20
CA PRO A 386 -6.59 -21.69 -30.91
C PRO A 386 -5.69 -22.38 -29.87
N ASP A 387 -4.74 -23.21 -30.32
CA ASP A 387 -3.78 -23.90 -29.44
C ASP A 387 -2.85 -22.95 -28.65
N ASP A 388 -2.69 -21.70 -29.08
CA ASP A 388 -1.90 -20.70 -28.34
C ASP A 388 -2.72 -19.95 -27.29
N PHE A 389 -3.98 -20.33 -27.05
CA PHE A 389 -4.84 -19.66 -26.08
C PHE A 389 -4.19 -19.56 -24.70
N GLU A 390 -3.79 -20.70 -24.10
CA GLU A 390 -3.16 -20.74 -22.78
C GLU A 390 -1.83 -19.96 -22.76
N LEU A 391 -1.11 -19.95 -23.88
CA LEU A 391 0.13 -19.21 -24.03
C LEU A 391 -0.09 -17.70 -24.02
N LEU A 392 -1.17 -17.20 -24.62
CA LEU A 392 -1.43 -15.77 -24.77
C LEU A 392 -2.27 -15.21 -23.62
N ALA A 393 -3.20 -16.00 -23.10
CA ALA A 393 -4.07 -15.61 -21.99
C ALA A 393 -3.36 -15.73 -20.64
N GLY A 394 -2.41 -16.67 -20.52
CA GLY A 394 -1.80 -17.03 -19.26
C GLY A 394 -2.74 -17.89 -18.39
N ASN A 395 -2.46 -17.95 -17.09
CA ASN A 395 -3.23 -18.68 -16.10
C ASN A 395 -4.47 -17.86 -15.72
N TRP A 396 -5.66 -18.38 -15.99
CA TRP A 396 -6.93 -17.67 -15.73
C TRP A 396 -7.30 -17.59 -14.25
N ASP A 397 -6.72 -18.47 -13.42
CA ASP A 397 -6.99 -18.54 -11.98
C ASP A 397 -6.18 -17.51 -11.19
N VAL A 398 -5.17 -16.89 -11.82
CA VAL A 398 -4.32 -15.87 -11.21
C VAL A 398 -4.73 -14.52 -11.77
N ASP A 399 -4.91 -13.52 -10.90
CA ASP A 399 -5.43 -12.17 -11.20
C ASP A 399 -4.48 -11.29 -12.05
N TRP A 400 -3.79 -11.86 -13.03
CA TRP A 400 -2.86 -11.15 -13.90
C TRP A 400 -3.48 -10.76 -15.25
N SER A 401 -2.96 -9.67 -15.82
CA SER A 401 -3.38 -9.20 -17.14
C SER A 401 -2.80 -10.09 -18.24
N PRO A 402 -3.58 -10.53 -19.23
CA PRO A 402 -3.08 -11.29 -20.37
C PRO A 402 -1.99 -10.57 -21.18
N PHE A 403 -1.26 -11.29 -22.03
CA PHE A 403 -0.21 -10.68 -22.86
C PHE A 403 -0.80 -9.68 -23.87
N ARG A 404 -0.16 -8.52 -24.00
CA ARG A 404 -0.57 -7.44 -24.90
C ARG A 404 0.56 -7.01 -25.83
N THR A 405 0.24 -6.44 -26.99
CA THR A 405 1.25 -5.97 -27.95
C THR A 405 1.80 -4.58 -27.62
N ASP A 406 1.04 -3.79 -26.88
CA ASP A 406 1.37 -2.42 -26.46
C ASP A 406 2.17 -2.35 -25.16
N ARG A 407 2.19 -3.44 -24.36
CA ARG A 407 2.87 -3.53 -23.07
C ARG A 407 3.90 -4.66 -23.06
N VAL A 408 5.04 -4.41 -22.42
CA VAL A 408 6.03 -5.47 -22.15
C VAL A 408 5.55 -6.30 -20.95
N PRO A 409 5.51 -7.63 -21.06
CA PRO A 409 5.08 -8.49 -19.97
C PRO A 409 6.05 -8.46 -18.79
N ASP A 410 5.54 -8.62 -17.58
CA ASP A 410 6.37 -8.70 -16.37
C ASP A 410 7.15 -10.03 -16.35
N PHE A 411 8.30 -10.09 -15.67
CA PHE A 411 9.11 -11.32 -15.67
C PHE A 411 8.35 -12.51 -15.09
N HIS A 412 7.66 -12.30 -13.98
CA HIS A 412 6.83 -13.34 -13.36
C HIS A 412 5.84 -13.92 -14.38
N GLN A 413 5.28 -13.06 -15.23
CA GLN A 413 4.41 -13.50 -16.30
C GLN A 413 5.07 -14.45 -17.28
N LEU A 414 6.26 -14.10 -17.75
CA LEU A 414 6.99 -14.93 -18.70
C LEU A 414 7.46 -16.25 -18.07
N ILE A 415 7.89 -16.25 -16.82
CA ILE A 415 8.40 -17.46 -16.16
C ILE A 415 7.25 -18.42 -15.84
N GLU A 416 6.15 -17.94 -15.25
CA GLU A 416 5.03 -18.80 -14.86
C GLU A 416 4.33 -19.41 -16.08
N VAL A 417 4.07 -18.64 -17.15
CA VAL A 417 3.49 -19.22 -18.39
C VAL A 417 4.44 -20.24 -19.00
N ALA A 418 5.75 -19.96 -19.04
CA ALA A 418 6.71 -20.90 -19.61
C ALA A 418 6.68 -22.23 -18.86
N GLU A 419 6.63 -22.19 -17.52
CA GLU A 419 6.59 -23.38 -16.70
C GLU A 419 5.27 -24.15 -16.77
N ASN A 420 4.14 -23.45 -16.64
CA ASN A 420 2.81 -24.07 -16.70
C ASN A 420 2.59 -24.82 -18.02
N LEU A 421 3.19 -24.33 -19.11
CA LEU A 421 3.13 -24.96 -20.43
C LEU A 421 4.29 -25.93 -20.71
N GLY A 422 5.24 -26.10 -19.79
CA GLY A 422 6.44 -26.92 -19.99
C GLY A 422 7.33 -26.41 -21.13
N LEU A 423 7.27 -25.11 -21.44
CA LEU A 423 8.03 -24.45 -22.48
C LEU A 423 9.35 -23.91 -21.93
N SER A 424 10.41 -23.96 -22.75
CA SER A 424 11.57 -23.11 -22.46
C SER A 424 11.17 -21.63 -22.62
N LEU A 425 11.75 -20.75 -21.81
CA LEU A 425 11.54 -19.29 -21.94
C LEU A 425 11.77 -18.81 -23.38
N ARG A 426 12.71 -19.42 -24.12
CA ARG A 426 12.93 -19.11 -25.55
C ARG A 426 11.79 -19.52 -26.46
N ALA A 427 11.21 -20.69 -26.24
CA ALA A 427 10.06 -21.11 -27.00
C ALA A 427 8.90 -20.14 -26.78
N LEU A 428 8.65 -19.77 -25.52
CA LEU A 428 7.63 -18.78 -25.15
C LEU A 428 7.89 -17.42 -25.81
N THR A 429 9.07 -16.81 -25.61
CA THR A 429 9.35 -15.47 -26.16
C THR A 429 9.33 -15.45 -27.68
N ASN A 430 9.79 -16.51 -28.34
CA ASN A 430 9.72 -16.63 -29.80
C ASN A 430 8.27 -16.70 -30.27
N ARG A 431 7.41 -17.43 -29.54
CA ARG A 431 6.00 -17.54 -29.86
C ARG A 431 5.28 -16.21 -29.64
N LEU A 432 5.52 -15.53 -28.51
CA LEU A 432 5.03 -14.19 -28.23
C LEU A 432 5.49 -13.16 -29.28
N ALA A 433 6.75 -13.21 -29.70
CA ALA A 433 7.27 -12.34 -30.76
C ALA A 433 6.57 -12.59 -32.11
N ALA A 434 6.15 -13.82 -32.40
CA ALA A 434 5.36 -14.13 -33.58
C ALA A 434 3.98 -13.45 -33.55
N TYR A 435 3.41 -13.23 -32.35
CA TYR A 435 2.22 -12.41 -32.11
C TYR A 435 2.52 -10.92 -31.92
N ARG A 436 3.76 -10.46 -32.21
CA ARG A 436 4.21 -9.07 -32.03
C ARG A 436 4.17 -8.57 -30.59
N VAL A 437 4.06 -9.46 -29.61
CA VAL A 437 4.24 -9.14 -28.19
C VAL A 437 5.73 -8.92 -27.94
N ARG A 438 6.09 -7.73 -27.48
CA ARG A 438 7.48 -7.37 -27.16
C ARG A 438 7.80 -7.86 -25.75
N THR A 439 8.81 -8.70 -25.61
CA THR A 439 9.19 -9.25 -24.29
C THR A 439 10.34 -8.50 -23.63
N GLY A 440 11.00 -7.55 -24.31
CA GLY A 440 12.20 -6.85 -23.82
C GLY A 440 13.45 -7.72 -23.66
N MET A 441 13.33 -9.05 -23.75
CA MET A 441 14.43 -10.00 -23.53
C MET A 441 15.11 -10.45 -24.83
N VAL A 442 16.44 -10.49 -24.81
CA VAL A 442 17.30 -11.08 -25.84
C VAL A 442 17.86 -12.40 -25.33
N LEU A 443 17.19 -13.51 -25.59
CA LEU A 443 17.62 -14.78 -25.01
C LEU A 443 18.92 -15.32 -25.66
N PRO A 444 19.93 -15.73 -24.87
CA PRO A 444 21.18 -16.27 -25.40
C PRO A 444 20.93 -17.58 -26.16
N GLN A 445 21.79 -17.97 -27.10
CA GLN A 445 21.63 -19.19 -27.93
C GLN A 445 21.62 -20.50 -27.14
N ARG A 446 22.26 -20.56 -25.98
CA ARG A 446 22.23 -21.74 -25.09
C ARG A 446 22.05 -21.26 -23.65
N ALA A 447 21.04 -21.83 -22.99
CA ALA A 447 20.88 -21.69 -21.55
C ALA A 447 21.97 -22.52 -20.85
N THR A 448 22.53 -21.94 -19.81
CA THR A 448 23.50 -22.46 -18.86
C THR A 448 22.78 -22.89 -17.58
N GLU A 449 23.48 -23.58 -16.69
CA GLU A 449 22.94 -23.91 -15.36
C GLU A 449 22.59 -22.65 -14.56
N LEU A 450 23.44 -21.61 -14.65
CA LEU A 450 23.20 -20.32 -14.01
C LEU A 450 21.88 -19.68 -14.45
N ASP A 451 21.45 -19.86 -15.70
CA ASP A 451 20.16 -19.31 -16.14
C ASP A 451 18.98 -20.01 -15.50
N ARG A 452 19.11 -21.32 -15.31
CA ARG A 452 18.07 -22.11 -14.65
C ARG A 452 18.00 -21.73 -13.18
N GLU A 453 19.13 -21.50 -12.54
CA GLU A 453 19.22 -21.02 -11.16
C GLU A 453 18.63 -19.61 -11.01
N LEU A 454 18.95 -18.70 -11.94
CA LEU A 454 18.55 -17.29 -11.88
C LEU A 454 17.04 -17.07 -12.06
N PHE A 455 16.41 -17.92 -12.89
CA PHE A 455 14.99 -17.87 -13.23
C PHE A 455 14.23 -19.08 -12.68
N ARG A 456 14.74 -19.75 -11.64
CA ARG A 456 14.07 -20.92 -11.05
C ARG A 456 12.81 -20.47 -10.31
N TYR A 457 11.69 -21.13 -10.61
CA TYR A 457 10.41 -20.86 -9.99
C TYR A 457 10.19 -21.61 -8.67
N ASP A 458 10.86 -22.76 -8.43
CA ASP A 458 10.73 -23.53 -7.19
C ASP A 458 10.97 -22.70 -5.90
N ASP A 459 11.69 -21.58 -6.00
CA ASP A 459 11.90 -20.66 -4.88
C ASP A 459 10.63 -19.85 -4.52
N LEU A 460 9.63 -19.74 -5.41
CA LEU A 460 8.29 -19.19 -5.14
C LEU A 460 7.38 -20.13 -4.37
N LEU A 461 7.52 -21.45 -4.56
CA LEU A 461 6.62 -22.45 -3.98
C LEU A 461 6.85 -22.69 -2.47
N ARG A 462 7.84 -22.02 -1.87
CA ARG A 462 7.98 -21.96 -0.40
C ARG A 462 6.98 -21.01 0.26
N ILE A 463 6.29 -20.17 -0.51
CA ILE A 463 5.28 -19.20 -0.08
C ILE A 463 3.92 -19.91 0.11
N GLY A 464 3.92 -20.99 0.90
CA GLY A 464 2.73 -21.78 1.25
C GLY A 464 2.08 -21.40 2.58
N SER A 465 2.48 -20.28 3.20
CA SER A 465 1.82 -19.74 4.39
C SER A 465 0.68 -18.79 4.00
N ASP A 466 -0.43 -18.84 4.75
CA ASP A 466 -1.59 -17.92 4.62
C ASP A 466 -1.23 -16.42 4.77
N GLU A 467 0.02 -16.09 5.13
CA GLU A 467 0.61 -14.76 5.04
C GLU A 467 1.69 -14.78 3.94
N PHE A 468 1.37 -14.20 2.78
CA PHE A 468 2.30 -13.94 1.69
C PHE A 468 3.35 -12.93 2.20
N ASP A 469 4.48 -13.41 2.73
CA ASP A 469 5.59 -12.51 3.05
C ASP A 469 6.29 -12.13 1.74
N GLU A 470 6.03 -10.90 1.27
CA GLU A 470 6.62 -10.34 0.05
C GLU A 470 8.16 -10.40 0.05
N ARG A 471 8.81 -10.60 1.21
CA ARG A 471 10.26 -10.78 1.35
C ARG A 471 10.79 -12.06 0.69
N GLU A 472 9.96 -13.06 0.48
CA GLU A 472 10.37 -14.38 -0.05
C GLU A 472 10.20 -14.51 -1.57
N CYS A 473 9.59 -13.52 -2.22
CA CYS A 473 9.45 -13.54 -3.67
C CYS A 473 10.82 -13.38 -4.36
N PRO A 474 11.09 -14.11 -5.46
CA PRO A 474 12.27 -13.91 -6.27
C PRO A 474 12.38 -12.47 -6.76
N TRP A 475 13.61 -12.03 -6.95
CA TRP A 475 13.91 -10.64 -7.31
C TRP A 475 13.23 -10.13 -8.59
N TRP A 476 12.90 -11.04 -9.51
CA TRP A 476 12.24 -10.72 -10.77
C TRP A 476 10.72 -10.59 -10.65
N PHE A 477 10.12 -10.94 -9.51
CA PHE A 477 8.67 -10.94 -9.34
C PHE A 477 8.03 -9.56 -9.56
N TRP A 478 8.72 -8.49 -9.17
CA TRP A 478 8.25 -7.10 -9.23
C TRP A 478 8.95 -6.25 -10.30
N LEU A 479 9.62 -6.88 -11.27
CA LEU A 479 10.33 -6.16 -12.33
C LEU A 479 9.76 -6.52 -13.70
N SER A 480 9.75 -5.53 -14.59
CA SER A 480 9.59 -5.71 -16.02
C SER A 480 10.97 -5.90 -16.69
N PRO A 481 11.08 -6.65 -17.80
CA PRO A 481 12.29 -6.71 -18.62
C PRO A 481 12.82 -5.35 -19.08
N ASP A 482 11.94 -4.36 -19.21
CA ASP A 482 12.33 -2.99 -19.55
C ASP A 482 12.90 -2.23 -18.35
N ASP A 483 12.63 -2.64 -17.11
CA ASP A 483 13.12 -1.93 -15.92
C ASP A 483 14.65 -2.06 -15.77
N GLU A 484 15.26 -1.06 -15.14
CA GLU A 484 16.64 -1.19 -14.68
C GLU A 484 16.67 -2.00 -13.37
N ILE A 485 17.33 -3.15 -13.40
CA ILE A 485 17.48 -4.03 -12.24
C ILE A 485 18.45 -3.36 -11.25
N PRO A 486 18.01 -3.08 -10.01
CA PRO A 486 18.85 -2.48 -8.99
C PRO A 486 20.03 -3.37 -8.59
N PHE A 487 21.19 -2.80 -8.34
CA PHE A 487 22.37 -3.58 -8.00
C PHE A 487 22.25 -4.36 -6.68
N PHE A 488 21.48 -3.88 -5.70
CA PHE A 488 21.27 -4.62 -4.45
C PHE A 488 20.61 -5.99 -4.66
N VAL A 489 19.73 -6.10 -5.67
CA VAL A 489 19.13 -7.38 -6.08
C VAL A 489 20.21 -8.37 -6.49
N LEU A 490 21.20 -7.90 -7.26
CA LEU A 490 22.33 -8.73 -7.70
C LEU A 490 23.21 -9.18 -6.54
N VAL A 491 23.36 -8.35 -5.51
CA VAL A 491 24.10 -8.71 -4.29
C VAL A 491 23.36 -9.80 -3.50
N LEU A 492 22.04 -9.70 -3.35
CA LEU A 492 21.22 -10.72 -2.69
C LEU A 492 21.21 -12.03 -3.49
N ALA A 493 20.97 -11.97 -4.80
CA ALA A 493 21.01 -13.15 -5.67
C ALA A 493 22.40 -13.81 -5.66
N ALA A 494 23.49 -13.02 -5.61
CA ALA A 494 24.84 -13.54 -5.51
C ALA A 494 25.11 -14.35 -4.23
N ARG A 495 24.52 -13.93 -3.09
CA ARG A 495 24.55 -14.68 -1.83
C ARG A 495 23.85 -16.03 -2.01
N ASP A 496 22.65 -16.03 -2.57
CA ASP A 496 21.79 -17.21 -2.64
C ASP A 496 22.32 -18.23 -3.65
N LEU A 497 22.88 -17.76 -4.76
CA LEU A 497 23.47 -18.60 -5.81
C LEU A 497 24.94 -18.97 -5.58
N GLY A 498 25.61 -18.36 -4.59
CA GLY A 498 27.04 -18.53 -4.37
C GLY A 498 27.89 -18.09 -5.57
N ARG A 499 27.51 -16.96 -6.21
CA ARG A 499 28.18 -16.37 -7.38
C ARG A 499 28.69 -14.96 -7.09
N ARG A 500 29.42 -14.36 -8.04
CA ARG A 500 29.83 -12.94 -7.94
C ARG A 500 28.76 -12.03 -8.56
N PRO A 501 28.41 -10.87 -7.97
CA PRO A 501 27.44 -9.94 -8.55
C PRO A 501 27.78 -9.56 -10.00
N ARG A 502 29.07 -9.39 -10.33
CA ARG A 502 29.54 -9.09 -11.68
C ARG A 502 29.24 -10.17 -12.71
N GLU A 503 29.27 -11.44 -12.31
CA GLU A 503 28.92 -12.56 -13.18
C GLU A 503 27.43 -12.54 -13.49
N LEU A 504 26.58 -12.32 -12.47
CA LEU A 504 25.14 -12.18 -12.63
C LEU A 504 24.77 -10.97 -13.50
N ALA A 505 25.42 -9.82 -13.28
CA ALA A 505 25.22 -8.62 -14.06
C ALA A 505 25.56 -8.83 -15.55
N ALA A 506 26.72 -9.44 -15.84
CA ALA A 506 27.11 -9.79 -17.20
C ALA A 506 26.11 -10.78 -17.83
N ARG A 507 25.61 -11.74 -17.04
CA ARG A 507 24.61 -12.69 -17.53
C ARG A 507 23.28 -12.02 -17.85
N LEU A 508 22.73 -11.18 -16.97
CA LEU A 508 21.51 -10.41 -17.22
C LEU A 508 21.63 -9.49 -18.43
N ARG A 509 22.77 -8.81 -18.63
CA ARG A 509 23.00 -8.03 -19.85
C ARG A 509 23.01 -8.87 -21.12
N SER A 510 23.48 -10.12 -21.05
CA SER A 510 23.39 -11.04 -22.20
C SER A 510 21.95 -11.41 -22.54
N TYR A 511 21.00 -11.18 -21.61
CA TYR A 511 19.56 -11.27 -21.82
C TYR A 511 18.92 -9.97 -22.33
N GLY A 512 19.73 -8.93 -22.63
CA GLY A 512 19.25 -7.60 -22.99
C GLY A 512 18.76 -6.77 -21.81
N LEU A 513 18.88 -7.28 -20.58
CA LEU A 513 18.35 -6.62 -19.38
C LEU A 513 19.29 -5.54 -18.88
N ARG A 514 18.70 -4.44 -18.41
CA ARG A 514 19.43 -3.31 -17.87
C ARG A 514 19.71 -3.57 -16.40
N VAL A 515 20.97 -3.39 -15.98
CA VAL A 515 21.37 -3.48 -14.58
C VAL A 515 22.09 -2.19 -14.22
N SER A 516 21.74 -1.61 -13.07
CA SER A 516 22.20 -0.27 -12.70
C SER A 516 23.73 -0.18 -12.52
N ARG A 517 24.38 -1.28 -12.13
CA ARG A 517 25.83 -1.38 -11.96
C ARG A 517 26.37 -2.76 -12.34
N GLU A 518 27.66 -2.83 -12.69
CA GLU A 518 28.33 -4.10 -13.03
C GLU A 518 29.01 -4.77 -11.84
N ASP A 519 29.46 -3.99 -10.87
CA ASP A 519 30.31 -4.48 -9.79
C ASP A 519 30.09 -3.64 -8.53
N LEU A 520 30.59 -4.15 -7.40
CA LEU A 520 30.52 -3.47 -6.12
C LEU A 520 31.23 -2.11 -6.17
N PRO A 521 30.73 -1.10 -5.45
CA PRO A 521 31.46 0.15 -5.24
C PRO A 521 32.88 -0.13 -4.72
N PRO A 522 33.90 0.65 -5.14
CA PRO A 522 35.30 0.34 -4.84
C PRO A 522 35.64 0.31 -3.34
N ASN A 523 34.81 0.95 -2.51
CA ASN A 523 34.93 1.05 -1.07
C ASN A 523 34.03 0.07 -0.30
N LEU A 524 33.36 -0.86 -0.98
CA LEU A 524 32.39 -1.76 -0.36
C LEU A 524 32.70 -3.21 -0.69
N THR A 525 32.99 -4.02 0.33
CA THR A 525 33.16 -5.45 0.14
C THR A 525 31.81 -6.15 -0.02
N HIS A 526 31.78 -7.35 -0.62
CA HIS A 526 30.55 -8.13 -0.73
C HIS A 526 29.93 -8.43 0.63
N ARG A 527 30.76 -8.68 1.64
CA ARG A 527 30.32 -8.92 3.02
C ARG A 527 29.67 -7.67 3.62
N ASP A 528 30.24 -6.50 3.40
CA ASP A 528 29.69 -5.24 3.92
C ASP A 528 28.40 -4.88 3.21
N ALA A 529 28.33 -5.07 1.89
CA ALA A 529 27.11 -4.89 1.12
C ALA A 529 25.98 -5.79 1.64
N LEU A 530 26.23 -7.08 1.84
CA LEU A 530 25.25 -7.99 2.43
C LEU A 530 24.85 -7.57 3.85
N ARG A 531 25.82 -7.18 4.67
CA ARG A 531 25.54 -6.71 6.03
C ARG A 531 24.64 -5.48 6.02
N LEU A 532 24.78 -4.55 5.07
CA LEU A 532 23.88 -3.40 4.92
C LEU A 532 22.46 -3.83 4.52
N LEU A 533 22.36 -4.73 3.54
CA LEU A 533 21.09 -5.16 2.94
C LEU A 533 20.27 -6.08 3.85
N THR A 534 20.93 -6.86 4.72
CA THR A 534 20.27 -7.76 5.67
C THR A 534 20.32 -7.24 7.10
N ALA A 535 20.76 -5.98 7.30
CA ALA A 535 20.81 -5.40 8.63
C ALA A 535 19.41 -5.19 9.19
N SER A 536 18.40 -4.87 8.39
CA SER A 536 17.01 -4.69 8.86
C SER A 536 16.18 -5.95 8.60
N GLU A 537 15.20 -6.21 9.46
CA GLU A 537 14.14 -7.19 9.16
C GLU A 537 13.15 -6.61 8.13
N ASP A 538 12.93 -5.29 8.15
CA ASP A 538 12.11 -4.62 7.14
C ASP A 538 12.67 -4.86 5.73
N PRO A 539 11.81 -5.17 4.75
CA PRO A 539 12.24 -5.38 3.37
C PRO A 539 12.93 -4.12 2.84
N ILE A 540 13.87 -4.32 1.92
CA ILE A 540 14.42 -3.22 1.16
C ILE A 540 13.32 -2.69 0.24
N PRO A 541 13.06 -1.37 0.20
CA PRO A 541 12.08 -0.80 -0.70
C PRO A 541 12.37 -1.18 -2.15
N LYS A 542 11.32 -1.60 -2.85
CA LYS A 542 11.35 -1.85 -4.29
C LYS A 542 11.53 -0.52 -5.04
N PRO A 543 11.98 -0.52 -6.30
CA PRO A 543 12.14 0.72 -7.07
C PRO A 543 10.86 1.56 -7.22
N VAL A 544 9.70 0.90 -7.21
CA VAL A 544 8.38 1.55 -7.29
C VAL A 544 7.86 2.04 -5.93
N ASP A 545 8.48 1.58 -4.85
CA ASP A 545 8.08 1.96 -3.49
C ASP A 545 8.59 3.36 -3.17
N PRO A 546 7.99 4.03 -2.17
CA PRO A 546 8.55 5.25 -1.61
C PRO A 546 10.02 5.07 -1.15
N PRO A 547 10.81 6.16 -1.08
CA PRO A 547 12.16 6.11 -0.56
C PRO A 547 12.25 5.44 0.81
N MET A 548 13.36 4.74 1.06
CA MET A 548 13.62 4.10 2.35
C MET A 548 13.39 5.07 3.51
N PRO A 549 12.52 4.72 4.47
CA PRO A 549 12.25 5.56 5.63
C PRO A 549 13.52 5.82 6.46
N LEU A 550 13.62 7.02 7.03
CA LEU A 550 14.71 7.40 7.94
C LEU A 550 14.83 6.43 9.11
N ALA A 551 13.72 5.95 9.66
CA ALA A 551 13.73 4.97 10.75
C ALA A 551 14.46 3.67 10.37
N GLN A 552 14.27 3.19 9.13
CA GLN A 552 14.95 2.00 8.62
C GLN A 552 16.45 2.27 8.42
N LEU A 553 16.82 3.44 7.86
CA LEU A 553 18.23 3.86 7.73
C LEU A 553 18.95 3.92 9.08
N VAL A 554 18.31 4.51 10.10
CA VAL A 554 18.85 4.58 11.47
C VAL A 554 19.02 3.18 12.05
N ARG A 555 18.05 2.27 11.87
CA ARG A 555 18.16 0.90 12.35
C ARG A 555 19.35 0.18 11.72
N ILE A 556 19.52 0.32 10.41
CA ILE A 556 20.67 -0.22 9.67
C ILE A 556 21.98 0.39 10.21
N ALA A 557 22.04 1.71 10.38
CA ALA A 557 23.19 2.43 10.93
C ALA A 557 23.63 1.89 12.30
N ARG A 558 22.68 1.68 13.21
CA ARG A 558 22.98 1.15 14.56
C ARG A 558 23.40 -0.32 14.54
N ARG A 559 22.83 -1.16 13.66
CA ARG A 559 23.23 -2.58 13.52
C ARG A 559 24.59 -2.73 12.83
N VAL A 560 24.93 -1.84 11.90
CA VAL A 560 26.18 -1.86 11.14
C VAL A 560 27.32 -1.11 11.84
N ASP A 561 26.99 -0.22 12.80
CA ASP A 561 27.91 0.66 13.51
C ASP A 561 28.59 1.68 12.57
N LEU A 562 27.77 2.36 11.76
CA LEU A 562 28.19 3.42 10.85
C LEU A 562 27.23 4.62 10.95
N PRO A 563 27.67 5.84 10.60
CA PRO A 563 26.77 6.98 10.49
C PRO A 563 25.68 6.79 9.42
N VAL A 564 24.46 7.24 9.70
CA VAL A 564 23.29 7.34 8.83
C VAL A 564 23.63 7.98 7.48
N PRO A 565 24.38 9.09 7.38
CA PRO A 565 24.77 9.63 6.07
C PRO A 565 25.60 8.65 5.23
N ASP A 566 26.50 7.89 5.87
CA ASP A 566 27.31 6.88 5.20
C ASP A 566 26.48 5.66 4.78
N ILE A 567 25.55 5.22 5.61
CA ILE A 567 24.58 4.17 5.26
C ILE A 567 23.74 4.59 4.06
N ALA A 568 23.14 5.78 4.11
CA ALA A 568 22.32 6.31 3.02
C ALA A 568 23.14 6.40 1.72
N ARG A 569 24.41 6.82 1.79
CA ARG A 569 25.31 6.84 0.63
C ARG A 569 25.61 5.43 0.11
N HIS A 570 26.00 4.49 0.97
CA HIS A 570 26.30 3.12 0.55
C HIS A 570 25.08 2.40 -0.03
N LEU A 571 23.89 2.61 0.52
CA LEU A 571 22.66 2.03 -0.02
C LEU A 571 22.30 2.64 -1.37
N ARG A 572 22.46 3.96 -1.57
CA ARG A 572 22.33 4.59 -2.91
C ARG A 572 23.37 4.07 -3.88
N ASP A 573 24.61 3.85 -3.43
CA ASP A 573 25.65 3.23 -4.25
C ASP A 573 25.26 1.81 -4.67
N LEU A 574 24.48 1.08 -3.87
CA LEU A 574 23.89 -0.21 -4.24
C LEU A 574 22.58 -0.10 -5.03
N SER A 575 22.19 1.11 -5.45
CA SER A 575 20.93 1.40 -6.14
C SER A 575 19.68 1.04 -5.35
N VAL A 576 19.76 1.04 -4.01
CA VAL A 576 18.56 1.03 -3.17
C VAL A 576 17.88 2.40 -3.27
N HIS A 577 16.55 2.42 -3.35
CA HIS A 577 15.79 3.66 -3.42
C HIS A 577 15.84 4.39 -2.06
N VAL A 578 16.81 5.28 -1.92
CA VAL A 578 17.00 6.15 -0.75
C VAL A 578 16.97 7.59 -1.22
N GLY A 579 16.11 8.41 -0.61
CA GLY A 579 15.98 9.83 -0.94
C GLY A 579 17.23 10.63 -0.58
N ASP A 580 17.27 11.90 -0.96
CA ASP A 580 18.26 12.80 -0.39
C ASP A 580 17.99 12.94 1.13
N LEU A 581 18.98 12.55 1.94
CA LEU A 581 18.79 12.44 3.38
C LEU A 581 18.49 13.82 4.01
N ALA A 582 19.08 14.90 3.49
CA ALA A 582 18.85 16.24 4.03
C ALA A 582 17.42 16.70 3.70
N ASP A 583 16.96 16.46 2.48
CA ASP A 583 15.59 16.78 2.06
C ASP A 583 14.55 15.93 2.80
N THR A 584 14.79 14.62 2.97
CA THR A 584 13.95 13.73 3.78
C THR A 584 13.84 14.24 5.21
N VAL A 585 14.96 14.60 5.85
CA VAL A 585 14.98 15.13 7.21
C VAL A 585 14.25 16.47 7.29
N ARG A 586 14.46 17.41 6.34
CA ARG A 586 13.74 18.70 6.32
C ARG A 586 12.24 18.52 6.10
N ALA A 587 11.84 17.65 5.19
CA ALA A 587 10.43 17.35 4.93
C ALA A 587 9.75 16.72 6.16
N ALA A 588 10.43 15.79 6.84
CA ALA A 588 9.96 15.23 8.09
C ALA A 588 9.93 16.27 9.21
N LEU A 589 10.95 17.12 9.32
CA LEU A 589 11.06 18.19 10.31
C LEU A 589 9.93 19.22 10.17
N ALA A 590 9.50 19.52 8.95
CA ALA A 590 8.35 20.40 8.68
C ALA A 590 7.02 19.82 9.18
N ARG A 591 6.96 18.50 9.40
CA ARG A 591 5.79 17.78 9.93
C ARG A 591 5.92 17.42 11.41
N VAL A 592 7.03 17.77 12.07
CA VAL A 592 7.19 17.54 13.50
C VAL A 592 6.17 18.38 14.26
N PRO A 593 5.38 17.79 15.17
CA PRO A 593 4.42 18.52 15.98
C PRO A 593 5.14 19.52 16.91
N SER A 594 4.97 20.81 16.63
CA SER A 594 5.47 21.93 17.46
C SER A 594 4.41 22.36 18.47
N GLY A 595 4.86 22.70 19.69
CA GLY A 595 4.01 23.14 20.79
C GLY A 595 3.75 24.63 20.84
#